data_AF-A0A7W1QJP9-F1
#
_entry.id   AF-A0A7W1QJP9-F1
#
_cell.length_a   1.000
_cell.length_b   1.000
_cell.length_c   1.000
_cell.angle_alpha   90.00
_cell.angle_beta   90.00
_cell.angle_gamma   90.00
#
_symmetry.space_group_name_H-M   'P 1'
#
loop_
_entity.id
_entity.type
_entity.pdbx_description
1 polymer ?
#
loop_
_entity_poly.entity_id
_entity_poly.type
_entity_poly.pdbx_seq_one_letter_code
_entity_poly.pdbx_strand_id
1 'polypeptide(L)'
;ALKRGIVNLEAHVRNVQKFGVPVVVALNRFTSDSDEELKTVLDAAKGWGARAALSEVWEKGGAGGEAVANEILAILEEKKAAFKPLYDVAKPIKEKIEIIAREIYGAAGVDYTAAADKNIAQCDAMGLSNTPVCIAKTQYSFSDDPTKLGRPTGFRITIRDVYPSAGAGFVVALAGDIMTMPGLPKVPAAESIRVLPDGTIEGLF
;
A
#
# COMPACT_ATOMS: atom_id res chain seq x y z
N ALA A 1 3.14 -4.17 22.81
CA ALA A 1 3.56 -4.35 21.40
C ALA A 1 2.90 -3.32 20.48
N LEU A 2 1.60 -3.04 20.67
CA LEU A 2 0.82 -2.06 19.91
C LEU A 2 1.56 -0.73 19.63
N LYS A 3 2.03 -0.04 20.67
CA LYS A 3 2.77 1.23 20.53
C LYS A 3 4.03 1.15 19.65
N ARG A 4 4.68 -0.03 19.57
CA ARG A 4 5.83 -0.23 18.67
C ARG A 4 5.40 -0.43 17.22
N GLY A 5 4.25 -1.05 16.97
CA GLY A 5 3.71 -1.29 15.63
C GLY A 5 2.94 -0.09 15.06
N ILE A 6 2.42 0.79 15.92
CA ILE A 6 1.58 1.93 15.56
C ILE A 6 2.25 2.90 14.59
N VAL A 7 3.59 2.96 14.61
CA VAL A 7 4.40 3.77 13.70
C VAL A 7 4.20 3.41 12.22
N ASN A 8 3.77 2.17 11.92
CA ASN A 8 3.41 1.77 10.57
C ASN A 8 2.15 2.52 10.10
N LEU A 9 1.12 2.54 10.95
CA LEU A 9 -0.12 3.26 10.69
C LEU A 9 0.16 4.77 10.56
N GLU A 10 0.98 5.32 11.46
CA GLU A 10 1.41 6.73 11.38
C GLU A 10 1.99 7.05 10.01
N ALA A 11 2.95 6.25 9.55
CA ALA A 11 3.60 6.46 8.27
C ALA A 11 2.60 6.45 7.10
N HIS A 12 1.62 5.54 7.12
CA HIS A 12 0.56 5.53 6.10
C HIS A 12 -0.34 6.76 6.16
N VAL A 13 -0.76 7.19 7.36
CA VAL A 13 -1.56 8.42 7.54
C VAL A 13 -0.81 9.63 6.99
N ARG A 14 0.47 9.79 7.36
CA ARG A 14 1.32 10.87 6.86
C ARG A 14 1.50 10.80 5.34
N ASN A 15 1.66 9.61 4.78
CA ASN A 15 1.80 9.43 3.34
C ASN A 15 0.55 9.86 2.57
N VAL A 16 -0.64 9.49 3.04
CA VAL A 16 -1.89 9.92 2.39
C VAL A 16 -2.04 11.44 2.48
N GLN A 17 -1.69 12.04 3.63
CA GLN A 17 -1.72 13.49 3.81
C GLN A 17 -0.79 14.25 2.83
N LYS A 18 0.32 13.65 2.35
CA LYS A 18 1.21 14.27 1.35
C LYS A 18 0.51 14.57 0.03
N PHE A 19 -0.53 13.80 -0.30
CA PHE A 19 -1.35 14.03 -1.49
C PHE A 19 -2.37 15.16 -1.30
N GLY A 20 -2.43 15.81 -0.12
CA GLY A 20 -3.35 16.90 0.15
C GLY A 20 -4.79 16.44 0.38
N VAL A 21 -5.00 15.18 0.75
CA VAL A 21 -6.33 14.62 1.02
C VAL A 21 -6.53 14.30 2.51
N PRO A 22 -7.71 14.57 3.06
CA PRO A 22 -8.06 14.23 4.44
C PRO A 22 -8.17 12.72 4.64
N VAL A 23 -7.91 12.23 5.86
CA VAL A 23 -7.76 10.79 6.16
C VAL A 23 -8.76 10.35 7.25
N VAL A 24 -9.45 9.23 7.00
CA VAL A 24 -10.16 8.45 8.04
C VAL A 24 -9.43 7.13 8.25
N VAL A 25 -9.13 6.81 9.51
CA VAL A 25 -8.68 5.48 9.93
C VAL A 25 -9.88 4.67 10.38
N ALA A 26 -10.17 3.57 9.67
CA ALA A 26 -11.14 2.57 10.10
C ALA A 26 -10.42 1.46 10.87
N LEU A 27 -10.74 1.30 12.16
CA LEU A 27 -10.18 0.25 13.00
C LEU A 27 -11.16 -0.92 13.08
N ASN A 28 -10.86 -2.02 12.43
CA ASN A 28 -11.69 -3.23 12.51
C ASN A 28 -11.54 -3.87 13.89
N ARG A 29 -12.65 -4.02 14.63
CA ARG A 29 -12.68 -4.71 15.93
C ARG A 29 -12.51 -6.21 15.74
N PHE A 30 -11.69 -6.83 16.57
CA PHE A 30 -11.63 -8.26 16.75
C PHE A 30 -12.07 -8.68 18.17
N THR A 31 -12.52 -9.92 18.34
CA THR A 31 -13.07 -10.40 19.63
C THR A 31 -12.05 -10.41 20.77
N SER A 32 -10.76 -10.45 20.46
CA SER A 32 -9.66 -10.42 21.42
C SER A 32 -9.21 -9.01 21.80
N ASP A 33 -9.69 -7.97 21.12
CA ASP A 33 -9.20 -6.61 21.32
C ASP A 33 -9.74 -6.02 22.62
N SER A 34 -8.83 -5.46 23.42
CA SER A 34 -9.22 -4.71 24.62
C SER A 34 -9.64 -3.28 24.26
N ASP A 35 -10.58 -2.71 25.03
CA ASP A 35 -11.01 -1.32 24.83
C ASP A 35 -9.87 -0.31 25.00
N GLU A 36 -8.87 -0.62 25.84
CA GLU A 36 -7.66 0.20 26.01
C GLU A 36 -6.80 0.24 24.74
N GLU A 37 -6.61 -0.91 24.08
CA GLU A 37 -5.87 -1.00 22.83
C GLU A 37 -6.59 -0.26 21.71
N LEU A 38 -7.90 -0.46 21.58
CA LEU A 38 -8.73 0.24 20.59
C LEU A 38 -8.62 1.76 20.77
N LYS A 39 -8.80 2.24 22.02
CA LYS A 39 -8.68 3.67 22.34
C LYS A 39 -7.29 4.22 22.02
N THR A 40 -6.23 3.47 22.31
CA THR A 40 -4.85 3.86 22.02
C THR A 40 -4.64 4.12 20.52
N VAL A 41 -5.18 3.27 19.64
CA VAL A 41 -5.07 3.44 18.19
C VAL A 41 -5.87 4.64 17.70
N LEU A 42 -7.11 4.78 18.15
CA LEU A 42 -8.00 5.86 17.73
C LEU A 42 -7.46 7.23 18.17
N ASP A 43 -6.95 7.34 19.39
CA ASP A 43 -6.37 8.58 19.91
C ASP A 43 -5.07 8.95 19.17
N ALA A 44 -4.23 7.97 18.84
CA ALA A 44 -3.02 8.21 18.07
C ALA A 44 -3.34 8.73 16.65
N ALA A 45 -4.30 8.12 15.96
CA ALA A 45 -4.75 8.56 14.64
C ALA A 45 -5.26 10.01 14.67
N LYS A 46 -6.06 10.36 15.69
CA LYS A 46 -6.51 11.74 15.94
C LYS A 46 -5.35 12.70 16.18
N GLY A 47 -4.35 12.28 16.95
CA GLY A 47 -3.13 13.06 17.20
C GLY A 47 -2.31 13.37 15.94
N TRP A 48 -2.47 12.59 14.87
CA TRP A 48 -1.82 12.84 13.57
C TRP A 48 -2.66 13.70 12.62
N GLY A 49 -3.81 14.20 13.08
CA GLY A 49 -4.73 14.99 12.25
C GLY A 49 -5.56 14.13 11.29
N ALA A 50 -5.72 12.83 11.56
CA ALA A 50 -6.68 11.98 10.88
C ALA A 50 -7.94 11.81 11.74
N ARG A 51 -9.09 11.65 11.10
CA ARG A 51 -10.28 11.14 11.77
C ARG A 51 -10.13 9.63 11.97
N ALA A 52 -10.80 9.08 12.96
CA ALA A 52 -10.70 7.64 13.24
C ALA A 52 -11.96 7.12 13.93
N ALA A 53 -12.43 5.96 13.49
CA ALA A 53 -13.60 5.29 14.04
C ALA A 53 -13.42 3.77 14.06
N LEU A 54 -14.10 3.13 15.01
CA LEU A 54 -14.19 1.67 15.11
C LEU A 54 -15.15 1.15 14.02
N SER A 55 -14.82 -0.01 13.46
CA SER A 55 -15.66 -0.75 12.52
C SER A 55 -15.91 -2.16 13.03
N GLU A 56 -17.19 -2.54 13.08
CA GLU A 56 -17.66 -3.87 13.48
C GLU A 56 -18.44 -4.53 12.33
N VAL A 57 -18.16 -4.14 11.09
CA VAL A 57 -18.93 -4.57 9.90
C VAL A 57 -18.92 -6.08 9.65
N TRP A 58 -17.88 -6.77 10.11
CA TRP A 58 -17.79 -8.22 9.99
C TRP A 58 -18.86 -8.94 10.82
N GLU A 59 -19.15 -8.43 12.02
CA GLU A 59 -20.14 -9.02 12.93
C GLU A 59 -21.54 -8.41 12.73
N LYS A 60 -21.62 -7.09 12.53
CA LYS A 60 -22.87 -6.33 12.56
C LYS A 60 -23.34 -5.85 11.19
N GLY A 61 -22.67 -6.25 10.11
CA GLY A 61 -22.97 -5.80 8.76
C GLY A 61 -22.89 -4.26 8.63
N GLY A 62 -23.78 -3.66 7.85
CA GLY A 62 -23.79 -2.22 7.60
C GLY A 62 -23.87 -1.36 8.87
N ALA A 63 -24.62 -1.80 9.88
CA ALA A 63 -24.76 -1.07 11.15
C ALA A 63 -23.42 -0.94 11.90
N GLY A 64 -22.53 -1.93 11.77
CA GLY A 64 -21.17 -1.87 12.34
C GLY A 64 -20.24 -0.87 11.66
N GLY A 65 -20.66 -0.24 10.55
CA GLY A 65 -19.88 0.72 9.78
C GLY A 65 -20.34 2.17 9.92
N GLU A 66 -21.44 2.44 10.63
CA GLU A 66 -22.05 3.78 10.70
C GLU A 66 -21.10 4.83 11.27
N ALA A 67 -20.30 4.48 12.29
CA ALA A 67 -19.32 5.40 12.86
C ALA A 67 -18.26 5.83 11.82
N VAL A 68 -17.73 4.89 11.03
CA VAL A 68 -16.79 5.19 9.94
C VAL A 68 -17.47 6.01 8.84
N ALA A 69 -18.71 5.67 8.49
CA ALA A 69 -19.47 6.41 7.47
C ALA A 69 -19.71 7.87 7.88
N ASN A 70 -20.06 8.12 9.14
CA ASN A 70 -20.24 9.47 9.67
C ASN A 70 -18.94 10.29 9.64
N GLU A 71 -17.79 9.67 9.94
CA GLU A 71 -16.49 10.34 9.79
C GLU A 71 -16.17 10.69 8.32
N ILE A 72 -16.51 9.80 7.38
CA ILE A 72 -16.36 10.06 5.94
C ILE A 72 -17.26 11.21 5.49
N LEU A 73 -18.54 11.21 5.88
CA LEU A 73 -19.49 12.28 5.56
C LEU A 73 -18.99 13.63 6.08
N ALA A 74 -18.52 13.67 7.33
CA ALA A 74 -17.96 14.88 7.93
C ALA A 74 -16.73 15.39 7.15
N ILE A 75 -15.83 14.50 6.68
CA ILE A 75 -14.70 14.89 5.83
C ILE A 75 -15.16 15.50 4.50
N LEU A 76 -16.19 14.93 3.87
CA LEU A 76 -16.70 15.41 2.60
C LEU A 76 -17.33 16.80 2.73
N GLU A 77 -18.02 17.07 3.84
CA GLU A 77 -18.61 18.37 4.14
C GLU A 77 -17.56 19.48 4.33
N GLU A 78 -16.39 19.16 4.88
CA GLU A 78 -15.31 20.15 5.10
C GLU A 78 -14.72 20.70 3.80
N LYS A 79 -14.81 19.98 2.67
CA LYS A 79 -14.30 20.38 1.34
C LYS A 79 -12.85 20.87 1.33
N LYS A 80 -11.99 20.29 2.20
CA LYS A 80 -10.57 20.67 2.34
C LYS A 80 -9.60 19.92 1.43
N ALA A 81 -10.08 18.97 0.63
CA ALA A 81 -9.22 18.17 -0.24
C ALA A 81 -8.56 19.06 -1.32
N ALA A 82 -7.24 19.04 -1.37
CA ALA A 82 -6.41 19.74 -2.35
C ALA A 82 -5.45 18.73 -2.99
N PHE A 83 -6.04 17.77 -3.72
CA PHE A 83 -5.28 16.65 -4.27
C PHE A 83 -4.18 17.12 -5.21
N LYS A 84 -2.98 16.60 -5.01
CA LYS A 84 -1.87 16.71 -5.97
C LYS A 84 -1.09 15.39 -6.04
N PRO A 85 -0.61 14.98 -7.23
CA PRO A 85 0.35 13.90 -7.34
C PRO A 85 1.63 14.21 -6.55
N LEU A 86 2.33 13.14 -6.13
CA LEU A 86 3.57 13.25 -5.36
C LEU A 86 4.71 13.90 -6.15
N TYR A 87 4.70 13.75 -7.47
CA TYR A 87 5.73 14.24 -8.38
C TYR A 87 5.11 14.67 -9.71
N ASP A 88 5.86 15.47 -10.46
CA ASP A 88 5.56 15.79 -11.86
C ASP A 88 6.00 14.62 -12.76
N VAL A 89 5.10 14.14 -13.62
CA VAL A 89 5.33 13.00 -14.51
C VAL A 89 6.45 13.25 -15.53
N ALA A 90 6.73 14.52 -15.84
CA ALA A 90 7.80 14.95 -16.74
C ALA A 90 9.20 14.80 -16.15
N LYS A 91 9.33 14.50 -14.85
CA LYS A 91 10.62 14.23 -14.21
C LYS A 91 11.27 12.96 -14.79
N PRO A 92 12.62 12.87 -14.81
CA PRO A 92 13.32 11.65 -15.18
C PRO A 92 12.87 10.42 -14.36
N ILE A 93 12.91 9.22 -14.97
CA ILE A 93 12.46 7.97 -14.33
C ILE A 93 13.13 7.76 -12.96
N LYS A 94 14.45 7.94 -12.89
CA LYS A 94 15.21 7.80 -11.63
C LYS A 94 14.77 8.80 -10.56
N GLU A 95 14.45 10.04 -10.93
CA GLU A 95 14.00 11.05 -9.97
C GLU A 95 12.61 10.70 -9.42
N LYS A 96 11.71 10.20 -10.26
CA LYS A 96 10.38 9.72 -9.82
C LYS A 96 10.51 8.55 -8.84
N ILE A 97 11.38 7.59 -9.13
CA ILE A 97 11.67 6.46 -8.23
C ILE A 97 12.22 6.96 -6.89
N GLU A 98 13.20 7.88 -6.92
CA GLU A 98 13.81 8.45 -5.71
C GLU A 98 12.79 9.21 -4.85
N ILE A 99 11.88 9.99 -5.48
CA ILE A 99 10.81 10.70 -4.77
C ILE A 99 9.90 9.70 -4.06
N ILE A 100 9.44 8.63 -4.73
CA ILE A 100 8.60 7.62 -4.09
C ILE A 100 9.36 6.95 -2.93
N ALA A 101 10.61 6.56 -3.13
CA ALA A 101 11.41 5.88 -2.12
C ALA A 101 11.64 6.74 -0.87
N ARG A 102 11.99 8.02 -1.04
CA ARG A 102 12.21 8.93 0.09
C ARG A 102 10.90 9.34 0.76
N GLU A 103 9.94 9.79 -0.03
CA GLU A 103 8.73 10.40 0.51
C GLU A 103 7.77 9.36 1.07
N ILE A 104 7.51 8.25 0.35
CA ILE A 104 6.52 7.25 0.78
C ILE A 104 7.19 6.21 1.68
N TYR A 105 8.32 5.65 1.24
CA TYR A 105 8.96 4.55 1.96
C TYR A 105 9.83 5.03 3.12
N GLY A 106 10.36 6.25 3.06
CA GLY A 106 11.33 6.73 4.06
C GLY A 106 12.73 6.14 3.86
N ALA A 107 13.04 5.74 2.63
CA ALA A 107 14.37 5.25 2.26
C ALA A 107 15.39 6.41 2.27
N ALA A 108 16.65 6.09 2.57
CA ALA A 108 17.78 7.01 2.43
C ALA A 108 18.14 7.26 0.95
N GLY A 109 17.69 6.38 0.05
CA GLY A 109 17.76 6.55 -1.39
C GLY A 109 17.63 5.23 -2.14
N VAL A 110 18.00 5.25 -3.43
CA VAL A 110 17.81 4.12 -4.34
C VAL A 110 19.11 3.72 -5.03
N ASP A 111 19.36 2.42 -5.09
CA ASP A 111 20.44 1.77 -5.82
C ASP A 111 19.90 1.10 -7.09
N TYR A 112 20.70 1.08 -8.15
CA TYR A 112 20.30 0.53 -9.45
C TYR A 112 21.32 -0.51 -9.91
N THR A 113 20.84 -1.63 -10.44
CA THR A 113 21.72 -2.58 -11.13
C THR A 113 22.08 -2.04 -12.52
N ALA A 114 23.13 -2.60 -13.12
CA ALA A 114 23.50 -2.28 -14.50
C ALA A 114 22.36 -2.60 -15.51
N ALA A 115 21.57 -3.64 -15.23
CA ALA A 115 20.41 -3.99 -16.05
C ALA A 115 19.31 -2.93 -15.96
N ALA A 116 18.98 -2.47 -14.74
CA ALA A 116 18.02 -1.40 -14.53
C ALA A 116 18.46 -0.10 -15.24
N ASP A 117 19.73 0.28 -15.13
CA ASP A 117 20.26 1.49 -15.78
C ASP A 117 20.16 1.43 -17.30
N LYS A 118 20.51 0.28 -17.89
CA LYS A 118 20.36 0.04 -19.33
C LYS A 118 18.90 0.17 -19.76
N ASN A 119 17.98 -0.46 -19.02
CA ASN A 119 16.57 -0.50 -19.42
C ASN A 119 15.85 0.83 -19.15
N ILE A 120 16.29 1.63 -18.17
CA ILE A 120 15.84 3.02 -18.01
C ILE A 120 16.20 3.84 -19.26
N ALA A 121 17.44 3.75 -19.73
CA ALA A 121 17.86 4.46 -20.94
C ALA A 121 17.07 4.02 -22.19
N GLN A 122 16.70 2.74 -22.27
CA GLN A 122 15.83 2.23 -23.33
C GLN A 122 14.41 2.80 -23.22
N CYS A 123 13.82 2.84 -22.01
CA CYS A 123 12.52 3.45 -21.79
C CYS A 123 12.51 4.93 -22.19
N ASP A 124 13.61 5.64 -21.90
CA ASP A 124 13.77 7.04 -22.30
C ASP A 124 13.85 7.19 -23.83
N ALA A 125 14.63 6.34 -24.51
CA ALA A 125 14.70 6.32 -25.97
C ALA A 125 13.37 5.98 -26.66
N MET A 126 12.49 5.23 -25.97
CA MET A 126 11.13 4.93 -26.43
C MET A 126 10.12 6.06 -26.16
N GLY A 127 10.55 7.18 -25.57
CA GLY A 127 9.68 8.31 -25.25
C GLY A 127 8.80 8.08 -24.01
N LEU A 128 9.12 7.10 -23.17
CA LEU A 128 8.34 6.76 -21.98
C LEU A 128 8.80 7.51 -20.72
N SER A 129 9.78 8.41 -20.85
CA SER A 129 10.27 9.24 -19.74
C SER A 129 9.18 10.07 -19.08
N ASN A 130 8.13 10.46 -19.81
CA ASN A 130 7.04 11.30 -19.29
C ASN A 130 5.86 10.49 -18.73
N THR A 131 6.04 9.18 -18.51
CA THR A 131 5.01 8.32 -17.92
C THR A 131 5.24 8.09 -16.42
N PRO A 132 4.21 7.82 -15.61
CA PRO A 132 4.37 7.44 -14.21
C PRO A 132 5.24 6.19 -14.01
N VAL A 133 5.71 6.01 -12.78
CA VAL A 133 6.44 4.82 -12.36
C VAL A 133 5.59 3.96 -11.42
N CYS A 134 5.56 2.66 -11.69
CA CYS A 134 5.04 1.63 -10.79
C CYS A 134 6.21 0.90 -10.14
N ILE A 135 6.48 1.14 -8.86
CA ILE A 135 7.48 0.36 -8.11
C ILE A 135 6.82 -0.90 -7.61
N ALA A 136 7.25 -2.03 -8.14
CA ALA A 136 6.85 -3.33 -7.65
C ALA A 136 7.88 -3.75 -6.59
N LYS A 137 7.42 -3.99 -5.37
CA LYS A 137 8.23 -4.46 -4.23
C LYS A 137 7.41 -5.35 -3.30
N THR A 138 8.04 -5.93 -2.27
CA THR A 138 7.30 -6.60 -1.18
C THR A 138 6.27 -5.67 -0.53
N GLN A 139 5.07 -6.19 -0.28
CA GLN A 139 3.98 -5.50 0.39
C GLN A 139 4.10 -5.50 1.92
N TYR A 140 4.96 -6.36 2.48
CA TYR A 140 5.06 -6.57 3.93
C TYR A 140 5.88 -5.51 4.67
N SER A 141 6.66 -4.70 3.95
CA SER A 141 7.53 -3.66 4.52
C SER A 141 7.50 -2.40 3.67
N PHE A 142 7.82 -1.25 4.26
CA PHE A 142 8.19 -0.05 3.49
C PHE A 142 9.48 -0.25 2.69
N SER A 143 10.40 -1.07 3.20
CA SER A 143 11.62 -1.45 2.48
C SER A 143 11.35 -2.52 1.42
N ASP A 144 12.41 -2.93 0.71
CA ASP A 144 12.43 -4.08 -0.19
C ASP A 144 12.69 -5.42 0.55
N ASP A 145 12.81 -5.39 1.88
CA ASP A 145 12.98 -6.56 2.74
C ASP A 145 11.69 -6.85 3.55
N PRO A 146 11.03 -8.00 3.35
CA PRO A 146 9.76 -8.32 4.02
C PRO A 146 9.87 -8.46 5.54
N THR A 147 11.06 -8.66 6.09
CA THR A 147 11.27 -8.88 7.52
C THR A 147 11.31 -7.58 8.34
N LYS A 148 11.51 -6.43 7.68
CA LYS A 148 11.61 -5.11 8.32
C LYS A 148 10.23 -4.48 8.54
N LEU A 149 9.57 -4.87 9.63
CA LEU A 149 8.24 -4.38 10.00
C LEU A 149 8.27 -2.99 10.67
N GLY A 150 7.10 -2.37 10.81
CA GLY A 150 6.96 -1.06 11.45
C GLY A 150 7.34 0.08 10.50
N ARG A 151 8.15 1.03 10.99
CA ARG A 151 8.68 2.13 10.18
C ARG A 151 10.21 2.03 10.14
N PRO A 152 10.78 1.18 9.27
CA PRO A 152 12.23 1.09 9.12
C PRO A 152 12.80 2.42 8.65
N THR A 153 14.05 2.70 9.00
CA THR A 153 14.78 3.92 8.60
C THR A 153 16.20 3.55 8.13
N GLY A 154 16.83 4.46 7.39
CA GLY A 154 18.22 4.28 6.94
C GLY A 154 18.43 3.18 5.88
N PHE A 155 17.36 2.57 5.37
CA PHE A 155 17.44 1.57 4.30
C PHE A 155 17.50 2.24 2.92
N ARG A 156 18.03 1.52 1.94
CA ARG A 156 17.99 1.89 0.52
C ARG A 156 17.18 0.85 -0.24
N ILE A 157 16.52 1.25 -1.32
CA ILE A 157 15.79 0.34 -2.21
C ILE A 157 16.69 -0.03 -3.38
N THR A 158 16.76 -1.30 -3.74
CA THR A 158 17.52 -1.75 -4.91
C THR A 158 16.59 -2.04 -6.10
N ILE A 159 16.69 -1.27 -7.17
CA ILE A 159 15.99 -1.53 -8.44
C ILE A 159 16.82 -2.50 -9.28
N ARG A 160 16.28 -3.72 -9.46
CA ARG A 160 16.94 -4.80 -10.19
C ARG A 160 16.72 -4.74 -11.68
N ASP A 161 15.54 -4.28 -12.09
CA ASP A 161 15.16 -4.18 -13.50
C ASP A 161 14.05 -3.14 -13.68
N VAL A 162 13.93 -2.61 -14.89
CA VAL A 162 12.89 -1.68 -15.30
C VAL A 162 12.37 -2.11 -16.66
N TYR A 163 11.05 -2.16 -16.85
CA TYR A 163 10.47 -2.48 -18.15
C TYR A 163 9.21 -1.66 -18.42
N PRO A 164 8.88 -1.40 -19.71
CA PRO A 164 7.74 -0.58 -20.07
C PRO A 164 6.43 -1.39 -20.08
N SER A 165 5.38 -0.80 -19.51
CA SER A 165 3.99 -1.21 -19.74
C SER A 165 3.32 -0.18 -20.65
N ALA A 166 3.78 -0.09 -21.89
CA ALA A 166 3.45 1.02 -22.80
C ALA A 166 1.94 1.21 -23.03
N GLY A 167 1.18 0.11 -23.20
CA GLY A 167 -0.27 0.19 -23.37
C GLY A 167 -1.02 0.69 -22.12
N ALA A 168 -0.46 0.45 -20.93
CA ALA A 168 -1.01 0.93 -19.67
C ALA A 168 -0.51 2.34 -19.29
N GLY A 169 0.54 2.83 -19.98
CA GLY A 169 1.05 4.18 -19.82
C GLY A 169 1.94 4.40 -18.59
N PHE A 170 2.75 3.41 -18.18
CA PHE A 170 3.74 3.57 -17.11
C PHE A 170 4.95 2.63 -17.29
N VAL A 171 6.03 2.90 -16.55
CA VAL A 171 7.19 2.00 -16.42
C VAL A 171 7.13 1.24 -15.10
N VAL A 172 7.48 -0.04 -15.12
CA VAL A 172 7.56 -0.88 -13.92
C VAL A 172 9.00 -0.95 -13.46
N ALA A 173 9.26 -0.61 -12.21
CA ALA A 173 10.57 -0.76 -11.57
C ALA A 173 10.51 -1.90 -10.54
N LEU A 174 11.28 -2.96 -10.75
CA LEU A 174 11.30 -4.14 -9.90
C LEU A 174 12.29 -3.97 -8.77
N ALA A 175 11.80 -3.93 -7.53
CA ALA A 175 12.57 -3.93 -6.30
C ALA A 175 12.40 -5.27 -5.57
N GLY A 176 13.49 -6.04 -5.47
CA GLY A 176 13.47 -7.39 -4.92
C GLY A 176 12.94 -8.45 -5.88
N ASP A 177 12.67 -9.64 -5.35
CA ASP A 177 12.12 -10.77 -6.12
C ASP A 177 10.60 -10.76 -6.04
N ILE A 178 9.94 -10.63 -7.20
CA ILE A 178 8.48 -10.55 -7.30
C ILE A 178 7.93 -11.79 -7.99
N MET A 179 6.99 -12.43 -7.32
CA MET A 179 6.27 -13.57 -7.85
C MET A 179 5.19 -13.09 -8.81
N THR A 180 5.42 -13.28 -10.12
CA THR A 180 4.44 -12.96 -11.17
C THR A 180 3.57 -14.15 -11.55
N MET A 181 3.97 -15.37 -11.16
CA MET A 181 3.23 -16.61 -11.40
C MET A 181 3.21 -17.45 -10.12
N PRO A 182 2.14 -17.38 -9.30
CA PRO A 182 2.05 -18.16 -8.09
C PRO A 182 1.90 -19.66 -8.41
N GLY A 183 2.60 -20.50 -7.64
CA GLY A 183 2.46 -21.96 -7.72
C GLY A 183 1.28 -22.47 -6.90
N LEU A 184 0.87 -23.72 -7.15
CA LEU A 184 -0.09 -24.42 -6.31
C LEU A 184 0.56 -24.86 -4.99
N PRO A 185 -0.19 -24.91 -3.87
CA PRO A 185 0.30 -25.50 -2.63
C PRO A 185 0.45 -27.02 -2.77
N LYS A 186 1.11 -27.66 -1.79
CA LYS A 186 1.30 -29.11 -1.75
C LYS A 186 0.01 -29.92 -1.87
N VAL A 187 -1.08 -29.41 -1.30
CA VAL A 187 -2.44 -29.97 -1.41
C VAL A 187 -3.33 -28.86 -1.98
N PRO A 188 -3.59 -28.84 -3.30
CA PRO A 188 -4.44 -27.85 -3.93
C PRO A 188 -5.90 -27.97 -3.47
N ALA A 189 -6.58 -26.85 -3.25
CA ALA A 189 -8.02 -26.84 -2.96
C ALA A 189 -8.85 -27.54 -4.06
N ALA A 190 -8.32 -27.58 -5.29
CA ALA A 190 -8.90 -28.31 -6.42
C ALA A 190 -9.16 -29.80 -6.13
N GLU A 191 -8.40 -30.45 -5.24
CA GLU A 191 -8.63 -31.85 -4.86
C GLU A 191 -9.92 -32.04 -4.04
N SER A 192 -10.38 -30.99 -3.36
CA SER A 192 -11.59 -31.01 -2.53
C SER A 192 -12.82 -30.36 -3.18
N ILE A 193 -12.62 -29.62 -4.28
CA ILE A 193 -13.72 -28.97 -5.00
C ILE A 193 -14.58 -30.02 -5.68
N ARG A 194 -15.89 -29.98 -5.43
CA ARG A 194 -16.87 -30.89 -6.05
C ARG A 194 -18.21 -30.22 -6.29
N VAL A 195 -18.95 -30.75 -7.26
CA VAL A 195 -20.33 -30.37 -7.55
C VAL A 195 -21.23 -31.52 -7.13
N LEU A 196 -22.16 -31.24 -6.21
CA LEU A 196 -23.16 -32.19 -5.75
C LEU A 196 -24.25 -32.39 -6.83
N PRO A 197 -25.07 -33.47 -6.76
CA PRO A 197 -26.10 -33.74 -7.75
C PRO A 197 -27.17 -32.66 -7.93
N ASP A 198 -27.37 -31.80 -6.92
CA ASP A 198 -28.28 -30.66 -6.94
C ASP A 198 -27.66 -29.39 -7.56
N GLY A 199 -26.40 -29.46 -7.98
CA GLY A 199 -25.63 -28.33 -8.52
C GLY A 199 -24.89 -27.51 -7.46
N THR A 200 -24.96 -27.88 -6.18
CA THR A 200 -24.23 -27.19 -5.11
C THR A 200 -22.73 -27.44 -5.22
N ILE A 201 -21.92 -26.37 -5.11
CA ILE A 201 -20.45 -26.46 -5.13
C ILE A 201 -19.92 -26.47 -3.71
N GLU A 202 -19.11 -27.48 -3.37
CA GLU A 202 -18.41 -27.57 -2.07
C GLU A 202 -16.90 -27.39 -2.26
N GLY A 203 -16.22 -26.82 -1.26
CA GLY A 203 -14.76 -26.69 -1.21
C GLY A 203 -14.16 -25.47 -1.90
N LEU A 204 -14.99 -24.47 -2.27
CA LEU A 204 -14.56 -23.26 -2.99
C LEU A 204 -14.23 -22.07 -2.07
N PHE A 205 -14.82 -22.01 -0.87
CA PHE A 205 -14.63 -20.95 0.13
C PHE A 205 -14.55 -21.55 1.53
#